data_AF-A0AAD9FA82-F1
#
_entry.id   AF-A0AAD9FA82-F1
#
_cell.length_a   1.000
_cell.length_b   1.000
_cell.length_c   1.000
_cell.angle_alpha   90.00
_cell.angle_beta   90.00
_cell.angle_gamma   90.00
#
_symmetry.space_group_name_H-M   'P 1'
#
loop_
_entity.id
_entity.type
_entity.pdbx_description
1 polymer ?
#
loop_
_entity_poly.entity_id
_entity_poly.type
_entity_poly.pdbx_seq_one_letter_code
_entity_poly.pdbx_strand_id
1 'polypeptide(L)'
;MEAVPRMPMIWLDLKEAGDFQFSPSVRQFILKNYGENPDNYNEQMKKLETLRQSAVNVTRDFEGCSTLRKYFGQLHYLQSRVPMGTGQEAAVPISWTEIFSGKTVTHDDISYEQACILYNLDYL
;
A
#
# COMPACT_ATOMS: atom_id res chain seq x y z
N MET A 1 37.79 -20.54 -15.20
CA MET A 1 36.65 -19.62 -15.33
C MET A 1 36.25 -18.97 -14.00
N GLU A 2 37.02 -19.12 -12.91
CA GLU A 2 36.64 -18.64 -11.56
C GLU A 2 36.98 -17.16 -11.26
N ALA A 3 37.66 -16.46 -12.17
CA ALA A 3 38.11 -15.07 -11.96
C ALA A 3 37.47 -14.07 -12.93
N VAL A 4 36.31 -14.40 -13.51
CA VAL A 4 35.60 -13.46 -14.39
C VAL A 4 35.06 -12.30 -13.53
N PRO A 5 35.39 -11.03 -13.87
CA PRO A 5 34.86 -9.88 -13.16
C PRO A 5 33.34 -9.89 -13.18
N ARG A 6 32.70 -9.60 -12.03
CA ARG A 6 31.24 -9.50 -11.98
C ARG A 6 30.79 -8.30 -12.80
N MET A 7 29.84 -8.53 -13.70
CA MET A 7 29.20 -7.47 -14.47
C MET A 7 28.33 -6.61 -13.54
N PRO A 8 28.18 -5.31 -13.82
CA PRO A 8 27.26 -4.45 -13.07
C PRO A 8 25.82 -4.93 -13.26
N MET A 9 25.02 -4.80 -12.20
CA MET A 9 23.60 -5.15 -12.19
C MET A 9 22.76 -3.89 -12.33
N ILE A 10 21.68 -3.96 -13.11
CA ILE A 10 20.68 -2.90 -13.18
C ILE A 10 19.74 -3.06 -11.98
N TRP A 11 19.47 -1.95 -11.29
CA TRP A 11 18.40 -1.85 -10.29
C TRP A 11 17.45 -0.72 -10.68
N LEU A 12 16.22 -0.76 -10.17
CA LEU A 12 15.23 0.29 -10.36
C LEU A 12 15.00 1.00 -9.02
N ASP A 13 14.59 2.27 -9.10
CA ASP A 13 14.16 2.99 -7.91
C ASP A 13 12.73 2.63 -7.51
N LEU A 14 12.45 2.79 -6.22
CA LEU A 14 11.14 2.55 -5.62
C LEU A 14 10.19 3.69 -5.99
N LYS A 15 8.91 3.37 -6.15
CA LYS A 15 7.84 4.36 -6.30
C LYS A 15 7.64 5.11 -4.99
N GLU A 16 7.40 6.41 -5.11
CA GLU A 16 7.03 7.25 -3.96
C GLU A 16 5.51 7.23 -3.77
N ALA A 17 5.08 6.99 -2.53
CA ALA A 17 3.67 6.99 -2.17
C ALA A 17 3.18 8.42 -1.90
N GLY A 18 1.98 8.73 -2.37
CA GLY A 18 1.24 9.94 -2.01
C GLY A 18 0.19 9.64 -0.94
N ASP A 19 -0.96 10.32 -1.04
CA ASP A 19 -2.05 10.19 -0.08
C ASP A 19 -2.91 8.94 -0.32
N PHE A 20 -3.32 8.29 0.79
CA PHE A 20 -4.33 7.24 0.84
C PHE A 20 -5.09 7.32 2.18
N GLN A 21 -6.23 8.01 2.19
CA GLN A 21 -7.01 8.27 3.41
C GLN A 21 -8.18 7.29 3.54
N PHE A 22 -7.91 6.04 3.90
CA PHE A 22 -8.95 4.99 4.02
C PHE A 22 -9.78 5.08 5.31
N SER A 23 -9.23 5.61 6.40
CA SER A 23 -9.87 5.59 7.73
C SER A 23 -11.29 6.18 7.76
N PRO A 24 -11.58 7.38 7.20
CA PRO A 24 -12.93 7.93 7.18
C PRO A 24 -13.93 7.06 6.42
N SER A 25 -13.52 6.54 5.25
CA SER A 25 -14.35 5.68 4.40
C SER A 25 -14.69 4.35 5.09
N VAL A 26 -13.70 3.70 5.70
CA VAL A 26 -13.90 2.47 6.48
C VAL A 26 -14.85 2.71 7.66
N ARG A 27 -14.72 3.83 8.38
CA ARG A 27 -15.62 4.17 9.50
C ARG A 27 -17.06 4.37 9.04
N GLN A 28 -17.27 5.07 7.92
CA GLN A 28 -18.61 5.25 7.35
C GLN A 28 -19.20 3.92 6.89
N PHE A 29 -18.39 3.06 6.25
CA PHE A 29 -18.81 1.74 5.81
C PHE A 29 -19.24 0.86 6.99
N ILE A 30 -18.48 0.87 8.09
CA ILE A 30 -18.79 0.10 9.30
C ILE A 30 -20.11 0.55 9.92
N LEU A 31 -20.29 1.86 10.07
CA LEU A 31 -21.53 2.40 10.64
C LEU A 31 -22.75 2.04 9.79
N LYS A 32 -22.63 2.15 8.46
CA LYS A 32 -23.74 1.96 7.53
C LYS A 32 -24.10 0.48 7.31
N ASN A 33 -23.11 -0.38 7.09
CA ASN A 33 -23.33 -1.76 6.66
C ASN A 33 -23.30 -2.77 7.81
N TYR A 34 -22.47 -2.54 8.84
CA TYR A 34 -22.39 -3.43 10.00
C TYR A 34 -23.23 -2.93 11.19
N GLY A 35 -23.61 -1.64 11.22
CA GLY A 35 -24.40 -1.06 12.32
C GLY A 35 -23.63 -1.01 13.65
N GLU A 36 -22.30 -1.16 13.60
CA GLU A 36 -21.43 -1.15 14.77
C GLU A 36 -20.81 0.23 14.98
N ASN A 37 -20.36 0.50 16.21
CA ASN A 37 -19.64 1.73 16.51
C ASN A 37 -18.25 1.71 15.81
N PRO A 38 -17.95 2.63 14.88
CA PRO A 38 -16.67 2.69 14.20
C PRO A 38 -15.47 2.86 15.14
N ASP A 39 -15.69 3.39 16.34
CA ASP A 39 -14.63 3.63 17.31
C ASP A 39 -14.00 2.35 17.85
N ASN A 40 -14.72 1.22 17.78
CA ASN A 40 -14.20 -0.09 18.18
C ASN A 40 -13.03 -0.55 17.29
N TYR A 41 -12.90 0.02 16.10
CA TYR A 41 -11.89 -0.34 15.10
C TYR A 41 -10.73 0.66 15.01
N ASN A 42 -10.73 1.71 15.84
CA ASN A 42 -9.73 2.77 15.80
C ASN A 42 -8.30 2.25 16.01
N GLU A 43 -8.12 1.24 16.87
CA GLU A 43 -6.79 0.66 17.12
C GLU A 43 -6.27 -0.09 15.88
N GLN A 44 -7.14 -0.86 15.22
CA GLN A 44 -6.83 -1.65 14.03
C GLN A 44 -6.53 -0.72 12.84
N MET A 45 -7.32 0.34 12.66
CA MET A 45 -7.04 1.37 11.65
C MET A 45 -5.70 2.07 11.91
N LYS A 46 -5.40 2.41 13.17
CA LYS A 46 -4.12 3.01 13.53
C LYS A 46 -2.94 2.07 13.26
N LYS A 47 -3.08 0.77 13.56
CA LYS A 47 -2.05 -0.24 13.23
C LYS A 47 -1.80 -0.33 11.72
N LEU A 48 -2.86 -0.29 10.91
CA LEU A 48 -2.72 -0.32 9.46
C LEU A 48 -2.07 0.95 8.92
N GLU A 49 -2.41 2.12 9.45
CA GLU A 49 -1.79 3.38 9.08
C GLU A 49 -0.30 3.38 9.43
N THR A 50 0.07 2.97 10.65
CA THR A 50 1.48 2.82 11.03
C THR A 50 2.21 1.86 10.11
N LEU A 51 1.59 0.73 9.75
CA LEU A 51 2.19 -0.23 8.83
C LEU A 51 2.37 0.34 7.42
N ARG A 52 1.42 1.15 6.93
CA ARG A 52 1.58 1.91 5.69
C ARG A 52 2.77 2.84 5.77
N GLN A 53 2.89 3.62 6.84
CA GLN A 53 4.02 4.55 7.02
C GLN A 53 5.37 3.83 7.03
N SER A 54 5.45 2.64 7.62
CA SER A 54 6.65 1.79 7.54
C SER A 54 6.90 1.21 6.16
N ALA A 55 5.85 0.88 5.39
CA ALA A 55 5.96 0.33 4.05
C ALA A 55 6.37 1.39 3.00
N VAL A 56 5.89 2.62 3.12
CA VAL A 56 6.24 3.71 2.19
C VAL A 56 7.63 4.31 2.47
N ASN A 57 8.10 4.23 3.72
CA ASN A 57 9.45 4.65 4.15
C ASN A 57 10.36 3.44 4.40
N VAL A 58 10.24 2.41 3.57
CA VAL A 58 10.92 1.13 3.76
C VAL A 58 12.46 1.25 3.63
N THR A 59 13.20 0.51 4.46
CA THR A 59 14.65 0.37 4.33
C THR A 59 14.99 -0.61 3.21
N ARG A 60 16.07 -0.35 2.45
CA ARG A 60 16.55 -1.22 1.37
C ARG A 60 17.34 -2.42 1.93
N ASP A 61 16.66 -3.25 2.72
CA ASP A 61 17.20 -4.44 3.36
C ASP A 61 16.16 -5.58 3.41
N PHE A 62 16.56 -6.72 3.97
CA PHE A 62 15.70 -7.90 4.11
C PHE A 62 14.47 -7.65 5.01
N GLU A 63 14.58 -6.78 6.01
CA GLU A 63 13.46 -6.44 6.90
C GLU A 63 12.41 -5.59 6.17
N GLY A 64 12.87 -4.75 5.25
CA GLY A 64 12.02 -3.98 4.34
C GLY A 64 11.12 -4.87 3.48
N CYS A 65 11.68 -5.95 2.90
CA CYS A 65 10.90 -6.96 2.16
C CYS A 65 9.78 -7.57 3.02
N SER A 66 10.07 -7.86 4.30
CA SER A 66 9.07 -8.39 5.24
C SER A 66 7.96 -7.38 5.51
N THR A 67 8.31 -6.10 5.64
CA THR A 67 7.37 -5.00 5.90
C THR A 67 6.41 -4.79 4.73
N LEU A 68 6.93 -4.75 3.50
CA LEU A 68 6.10 -4.65 2.28
C LEU A 68 5.15 -5.84 2.14
N ARG A 69 5.63 -7.07 2.36
CA ARG A 69 4.79 -8.28 2.33
C ARG A 69 3.68 -8.25 3.38
N LYS A 70 3.99 -7.81 4.60
CA LYS A 70 3.00 -7.64 5.67
C LYS A 70 1.93 -6.63 5.27
N TYR A 71 2.33 -5.47 4.76
CA TYR A 71 1.39 -4.43 4.36
C TYR A 71 0.51 -4.88 3.19
N PHE A 72 1.10 -5.49 2.16
CA PHE A 72 0.37 -6.08 1.04
C PHE A 72 -0.70 -7.09 1.49
N GLY A 73 -0.35 -7.98 2.41
CA GLY A 73 -1.32 -8.93 2.97
C GLY A 73 -2.46 -8.25 3.73
N GLN A 74 -2.17 -7.20 4.51
CA GLN A 74 -3.20 -6.44 5.22
C GLN A 74 -4.13 -5.67 4.27
N LEU A 75 -3.62 -5.14 3.15
CA LEU A 75 -4.46 -4.54 2.11
C LEU A 75 -5.44 -5.54 1.51
N HIS A 76 -5.02 -6.79 1.29
CA HIS A 76 -5.90 -7.84 0.81
C HIS A 76 -6.98 -8.21 1.84
N TYR A 77 -6.63 -8.30 3.12
CA TYR A 77 -7.60 -8.51 4.19
C TYR A 77 -8.59 -7.35 4.32
N LEU A 78 -8.13 -6.09 4.17
CA LEU A 78 -9.02 -4.93 4.17
C LEU A 78 -10.01 -5.00 3.00
N GLN A 79 -9.52 -5.20 1.77
CA GLN A 79 -10.34 -5.31 0.56
C GLN A 79 -11.39 -6.42 0.67
N SER A 80 -11.07 -7.54 1.34
CA SER A 80 -12.01 -8.65 1.53
C SER A 80 -13.20 -8.31 2.43
N ARG A 81 -13.10 -7.26 3.27
CA ARG A 81 -14.13 -6.86 4.25
C ARG A 81 -14.79 -5.54 3.89
N VAL A 82 -14.02 -4.61 3.35
CA VAL A 82 -14.46 -3.27 2.96
C VAL A 82 -14.25 -3.13 1.46
N PRO A 83 -15.32 -2.97 0.67
CA PRO A 83 -15.24 -2.88 -0.77
C PRO A 83 -14.69 -1.51 -1.19
N MET A 84 -13.37 -1.44 -1.40
CA MET A 84 -12.59 -0.24 -1.77
C MET A 84 -12.01 -0.28 -3.20
N GLY A 85 -12.48 -1.19 -4.04
CA GLY A 85 -12.10 -1.26 -5.46
C GLY A 85 -12.83 -0.23 -6.33
N THR A 86 -12.46 -0.15 -7.60
CA THR A 86 -13.04 0.82 -8.56
C THR A 86 -14.58 0.82 -8.53
N GLY A 87 -15.17 1.99 -8.26
CA GLY A 87 -16.62 2.20 -8.26
C GLY A 87 -17.37 1.59 -7.06
N GLN A 88 -16.66 1.08 -6.06
CA GLN A 88 -17.26 0.53 -4.85
C GLN A 88 -17.56 1.61 -3.80
N GLU A 89 -18.47 1.30 -2.87
CA GLU A 89 -19.01 2.25 -1.90
C GLU A 89 -17.94 2.90 -0.99
N ALA A 90 -16.87 2.17 -0.67
CA ALA A 90 -15.82 2.66 0.21
C ALA A 90 -14.53 3.01 -0.56
N ALA A 91 -14.58 3.13 -1.89
CA ALA A 91 -13.44 3.55 -2.71
C ALA A 91 -12.97 4.95 -2.32
N VAL A 92 -11.65 5.14 -2.26
CA VAL A 92 -11.02 6.43 -1.94
C VAL A 92 -9.83 6.67 -2.86
N PRO A 93 -9.50 7.94 -3.14
CA PRO A 93 -8.34 8.27 -3.95
C PRO A 93 -7.04 7.79 -3.32
N ILE A 94 -6.23 7.12 -4.13
CA ILE A 94 -4.90 6.63 -3.82
C ILE A 94 -3.94 7.23 -4.83
N SER A 95 -2.92 7.93 -4.33
CA SER A 95 -1.95 8.63 -5.17
C SER A 95 -0.56 8.03 -5.05
N TRP A 96 0.14 7.86 -6.17
CA TRP A 96 1.55 7.46 -6.24
C TRP A 96 2.27 8.25 -7.32
N THR A 97 3.57 8.48 -7.12
CA THR A 97 4.42 9.10 -8.13
C THR A 97 4.87 8.05 -9.15
N GLU A 98 4.74 8.40 -10.43
CA GLU A 98 5.25 7.60 -11.55
C GLU A 98 6.76 7.85 -11.71
N ILE A 99 7.55 6.79 -11.84
CA ILE A 99 9.02 6.82 -11.71
C ILE A 99 9.75 7.44 -12.90
N PHE A 100 9.16 7.41 -14.09
CA PHE A 100 9.81 7.90 -15.31
C PHE A 100 9.47 9.37 -15.59
N SER A 101 8.24 9.78 -15.33
CA SER A 101 7.74 11.15 -15.57
C SER A 101 7.72 12.03 -14.32
N GLY A 102 7.83 11.45 -13.12
CA GLY A 102 7.72 12.16 -11.85
C GLY A 102 6.32 12.71 -11.56
N LYS A 103 5.30 12.33 -12.34
CA LYS A 103 3.93 12.81 -12.17
C LYS A 103 3.19 11.98 -11.13
N THR A 104 2.40 12.64 -10.30
CA THR A 104 1.46 11.96 -9.40
C THR A 104 0.29 11.42 -10.20
N VAL A 105 -0.01 10.14 -10.01
CA VAL A 105 -1.14 9.43 -10.60
C VAL A 105 -2.06 8.95 -9.49
N THR A 106 -3.34 9.25 -9.62
CA THR A 106 -4.37 8.95 -8.61
C THR A 106 -5.42 8.00 -9.19
N HIS A 107 -5.75 6.96 -8.43
CA HIS A 107 -6.83 6.02 -8.74
C HIS A 107 -7.70 5.79 -7.50
N ASP A 108 -9.00 5.68 -7.70
CA ASP A 108 -9.96 5.32 -6.64
C ASP A 108 -10.09 3.79 -6.54
N ASP A 109 -8.97 3.09 -6.36
CA ASP A 109 -8.92 1.63 -6.32
C ASP A 109 -7.80 1.12 -5.39
N ILE A 110 -8.17 0.36 -4.35
CA ILE A 110 -7.21 -0.28 -3.44
C ILE A 110 -6.24 -1.23 -4.15
N SER A 111 -6.62 -1.80 -5.30
CA SER A 111 -5.71 -2.63 -6.10
C SER A 111 -4.57 -1.82 -6.73
N TYR A 112 -4.71 -0.50 -6.86
CA TYR A 112 -3.60 0.38 -7.25
C TYR A 112 -2.54 0.50 -6.15
N GLU A 113 -2.94 0.66 -4.88
CA GLU A 113 -2.02 0.63 -3.74
C GLU A 113 -1.29 -0.72 -3.69
N GLN A 114 -2.03 -1.83 -3.84
CA GLN A 114 -1.46 -3.18 -3.86
C GLN A 114 -0.42 -3.35 -4.97
N ALA A 115 -0.70 -2.87 -6.18
CA ALA A 115 0.23 -2.94 -7.30
C ALA A 115 1.50 -2.11 -7.07
N CYS A 116 1.39 -0.92 -6.49
CA CYS A 116 2.55 -0.08 -6.19
C CYS A 116 3.44 -0.67 -5.08
N ILE A 117 2.83 -1.27 -4.05
CA ILE A 117 3.56 -1.98 -3.00
C ILE A 117 4.25 -3.23 -3.55
N LEU A 118 3.58 -3.97 -4.44
CA LEU A 118 4.16 -5.14 -5.09
C LEU A 118 5.34 -4.75 -6.00
N TYR A 119 5.20 -3.66 -6.76
CA TYR A 119 6.32 -3.09 -7.52
C TYR A 119 7.50 -2.79 -6.60
N ASN A 120 7.29 -2.09 -5.49
CA ASN A 120 8.36 -1.78 -4.55
C ASN A 120 8.98 -3.05 -3.93
N LEU A 121 8.21 -4.12 -3.74
CA LEU A 121 8.73 -5.40 -3.23
C LEU A 121 9.62 -6.11 -4.24
N ASP A 122 9.30 -6.04 -5.54
CA ASP A 122 10.07 -6.69 -6.61
C ASP A 122 11.42 -6.01 -6.86
N TYR A 123 11.54 -4.72 -6.56
CA TYR A 123 12.74 -3.91 -6.80
C TYR A 123 13.49 -3.47 -5.53
N LEU A 124 13.08 -3.94 -4.35
CA LEU A 124 13.82 -3.76 -3.09
C LEU A 124 14.99 -4.75 -2.97
#